data_AF-A0A1I8C0T5-F1
#
_entry.id   AF-A0A1I8C0T5-F1
#
_cell.length_a   1.000
_cell.length_b   1.000
_cell.length_c   1.000
_cell.angle_alpha   90.00
_cell.angle_beta   90.00
_cell.angle_gamma   90.00
#
_symmetry.space_group_name_H-M   'P 1'
#
loop_
_entity.id
_entity.type
_entity.pdbx_description
1 polymer ?
#
loop_
_entity_poly.entity_id
_entity_poly.type
_entity_poly.pdbx_seq_one_letter_code
_entity_poly.pdbx_strand_id
1 'polypeptide(L)'
;MTEEGSSNSDFELKKFQKLKSDHENEIDKLKQSFQQLIDEKIKENTNQTIKYLENNFQAKNEISVLQEIISQKDEKINSLEEQIKKVNDSFEKKIGELTFKLNQTINLANKSVNFVQIKNKWKNISLNWLCCGNICINTNNPIGNCNKGHGFINIIDDENIKYINCVDYRVGGNSWGFVCAENQFNKPREYITTYSLFYYEIKFKFEGKKNGNWLYMGIYNKETLINLDNDGYIRYDNKRVRNIFELPKFSCKNGDIFGCGLVYPPMGKSGKFPYVFFTQNGKQIGKAVLLVNNSNNYVPNVRLIRCDVETNFGNDLEEKPFVYDVTKHLVIKEFYEFFFPILHV
;
A
#
# COMPACT_ATOMS: atom_id res chain seq x y z
N MET A 1 -42.00 19.31 -158.08
CA MET A 1 -43.36 19.60 -157.57
C MET A 1 -43.58 18.72 -156.36
N THR A 2 -43.99 19.34 -155.25
CA THR A 2 -44.66 18.81 -154.03
C THR A 2 -43.92 17.70 -153.26
N GLU A 3 -43.23 18.00 -152.14
CA GLU A 3 -43.77 18.25 -150.79
C GLU A 3 -44.84 17.25 -150.34
N GLU A 4 -44.53 16.47 -149.30
CA GLU A 4 -45.33 16.24 -148.08
C GLU A 4 -44.86 14.96 -147.36
N GLY A 5 -44.73 15.03 -146.04
CA GLY A 5 -44.32 13.89 -145.21
C GLY A 5 -43.72 14.22 -143.84
N SER A 6 -43.95 15.43 -143.33
CA SER A 6 -43.79 15.82 -141.93
C SER A 6 -44.95 15.26 -141.10
N SER A 7 -44.69 14.69 -139.90
CA SER A 7 -45.54 14.88 -138.69
C SER A 7 -45.30 13.90 -137.53
N ASN A 8 -44.39 12.92 -137.59
CA ASN A 8 -44.26 11.94 -136.48
C ASN A 8 -43.15 12.23 -135.44
N SER A 9 -42.29 13.24 -135.65
CA SER A 9 -41.17 13.53 -134.73
C SER A 9 -41.51 14.49 -133.57
N ASP A 10 -42.52 15.34 -133.72
CA ASP A 10 -42.86 16.37 -132.72
C ASP A 10 -43.68 15.84 -131.53
N PHE A 11 -44.43 14.75 -131.73
CA PHE A 11 -45.21 14.11 -130.67
C PHE A 11 -44.33 13.31 -129.71
N GLU A 12 -43.33 12.60 -130.25
CA GLU A 12 -42.30 11.89 -129.49
C GLU A 12 -41.49 12.87 -128.61
N LEU A 13 -41.13 14.05 -129.13
CA LEU A 13 -40.36 15.07 -128.40
C LEU A 13 -41.12 15.63 -127.19
N LYS A 14 -42.43 15.93 -127.33
CA LYS A 14 -43.29 16.39 -126.22
C LYS A 14 -43.49 15.32 -125.15
N LYS A 15 -43.60 14.05 -125.55
CA LYS A 15 -43.72 12.92 -124.62
C LYS A 15 -42.43 12.72 -123.84
N PHE A 16 -41.27 12.89 -124.48
CA PHE A 16 -39.95 12.81 -123.86
C PHE A 16 -39.69 13.96 -122.87
N GLN A 17 -40.09 15.19 -123.20
CA GLN A 17 -39.97 16.34 -122.29
C GLN A 17 -40.85 16.20 -121.05
N LYS A 18 -42.07 15.68 -121.19
CA LYS A 18 -42.96 15.39 -120.06
C LYS A 18 -42.39 14.28 -119.18
N LEU A 19 -41.89 13.19 -119.77
CA LEU A 19 -41.19 12.12 -119.03
C LEU A 19 -39.98 12.64 -118.27
N LYS A 20 -39.18 13.53 -118.88
CA LYS A 20 -38.03 14.15 -118.22
C LYS A 20 -38.46 15.02 -117.03
N SER A 21 -39.53 15.81 -117.19
CA SER A 21 -40.10 16.65 -116.12
C SER A 21 -40.71 15.82 -114.98
N ASP A 22 -41.45 14.76 -115.30
CA ASP A 22 -42.02 13.86 -114.30
C ASP A 22 -40.92 13.11 -113.53
N HIS A 23 -39.85 12.71 -114.22
CA HIS A 23 -38.68 12.08 -113.60
C HIS A 23 -37.86 13.06 -112.75
N GLU A 24 -37.70 14.31 -113.18
CA GLU A 24 -37.08 15.37 -112.37
C GLU A 24 -37.91 15.65 -111.10
N ASN A 25 -39.24 15.72 -111.21
CA ASN A 25 -40.13 15.88 -110.06
C ASN A 25 -40.08 14.68 -109.10
N GLU A 26 -40.01 13.44 -109.61
CA GLU A 26 -39.81 12.24 -108.78
C GLU A 26 -38.45 12.25 -108.09
N ILE A 27 -37.39 12.61 -108.80
CA ILE A 27 -36.03 12.76 -108.24
C ILE A 27 -36.04 13.80 -107.12
N ASP A 28 -36.72 14.94 -107.30
CA ASP A 28 -36.77 15.99 -106.29
C ASP A 28 -37.62 15.61 -105.08
N LYS A 29 -38.73 14.90 -105.27
CA LYS A 29 -39.48 14.29 -104.16
C LYS A 29 -38.63 13.26 -103.40
N LEU A 30 -37.88 12.42 -104.12
CA LEU A 30 -37.01 11.43 -103.52
C LEU A 30 -35.90 12.10 -102.71
N LYS A 31 -35.28 13.16 -103.24
CA LYS A 31 -34.29 13.98 -102.54
C LYS A 31 -34.87 14.61 -101.27
N GLN A 32 -36.08 15.18 -101.35
CA GLN A 32 -36.75 15.74 -100.16
C GLN A 32 -37.02 14.68 -99.10
N SER A 33 -37.52 13.50 -99.48
CA SER A 33 -37.75 12.39 -98.54
C SER A 33 -36.44 11.88 -97.93
N PHE A 34 -35.38 11.72 -98.73
CA PHE A 34 -34.06 11.34 -98.21
C PHE A 34 -33.50 12.41 -97.27
N GLN A 35 -33.64 13.69 -97.61
CA GLN A 35 -33.20 14.78 -96.75
C GLN A 35 -33.96 14.79 -95.43
N GLN A 36 -35.28 14.63 -95.44
CA GLN A 36 -36.08 14.50 -94.22
C GLN A 36 -35.64 13.31 -93.37
N LEU A 37 -35.41 12.15 -93.98
CA LEU A 37 -34.96 10.95 -93.28
C LEU A 37 -33.56 11.14 -92.67
N ILE A 38 -32.65 11.81 -93.38
CA ILE A 38 -31.33 12.19 -92.85
C ILE A 38 -31.48 13.15 -91.68
N ASP A 39 -32.30 14.19 -91.80
CA ASP A 39 -32.51 15.20 -90.76
C ASP A 39 -33.14 14.59 -89.50
N GLU A 40 -34.12 13.70 -89.66
CA GLU A 40 -34.72 12.94 -88.57
C GLU A 40 -33.71 12.04 -87.87
N LYS A 41 -32.87 11.33 -88.65
CA LYS A 41 -31.85 10.43 -88.09
C LYS A 41 -30.74 11.20 -87.37
N ILE A 42 -30.34 12.35 -87.90
CA ILE A 42 -29.41 13.27 -87.23
C ILE A 42 -30.02 13.72 -85.91
N LYS A 43 -31.27 14.20 -85.92
CA LYS A 43 -31.97 14.66 -84.71
C LYS A 43 -32.10 13.56 -83.66
N GLU A 44 -32.43 12.34 -84.06
CA GLU A 44 -32.51 11.19 -83.17
C GLU A 44 -31.16 10.88 -82.52
N ASN A 45 -30.08 10.79 -83.32
CA ASN A 45 -28.74 10.54 -82.81
C ASN A 45 -28.25 11.67 -81.89
N THR A 46 -28.54 12.93 -82.23
CA THR A 46 -28.22 14.09 -81.38
C THR A 46 -28.95 13.99 -80.04
N ASN A 47 -30.25 13.67 -80.02
CA ASN A 47 -31.02 13.52 -78.79
C ASN A 47 -30.52 12.36 -77.91
N GLN A 48 -30.17 11.21 -78.51
CA GLN A 48 -29.57 10.10 -77.78
C GLN A 48 -28.22 10.48 -77.17
N THR A 49 -27.39 11.21 -77.91
CA THR A 49 -26.08 11.69 -77.44
C THR A 49 -26.23 12.69 -76.30
N ILE A 50 -27.16 13.65 -76.41
CA ILE A 50 -27.47 14.62 -75.34
C ILE A 50 -27.89 13.89 -74.07
N LYS A 51 -28.84 12.95 -74.17
CA LYS A 51 -29.31 12.18 -73.01
C LYS A 51 -28.20 11.38 -72.33
N TYR A 52 -27.30 10.78 -73.12
CA TYR A 52 -26.13 10.09 -72.59
C TYR A 52 -25.17 11.04 -71.85
N LEU A 53 -24.92 12.23 -72.42
CA LEU A 53 -24.09 13.25 -71.79
C LEU A 53 -24.71 13.81 -70.51
N GLU A 54 -26.02 14.04 -70.48
CA GLU A 54 -26.77 14.48 -69.29
C GLU A 54 -26.65 13.44 -68.15
N ASN A 55 -26.86 12.16 -68.45
CA ASN A 55 -26.71 11.08 -67.46
C ASN A 55 -25.28 11.00 -66.90
N ASN A 56 -24.26 11.11 -67.77
CA ASN A 56 -22.86 11.11 -67.33
C ASN A 56 -22.50 12.35 -66.50
N PHE A 57 -23.05 13.51 -66.85
CA PHE A 57 -22.86 14.74 -66.09
C PHE A 57 -23.51 14.64 -64.71
N GLN A 58 -24.72 14.09 -64.63
CA GLN A 58 -25.40 13.82 -63.36
C GLN A 58 -24.60 12.84 -62.50
N ALA A 59 -24.13 11.73 -63.06
CA ALA A 59 -23.30 10.76 -62.35
C ALA A 59 -22.00 11.38 -61.83
N LYS A 60 -21.37 12.29 -62.60
CA LYS A 60 -20.16 13.01 -62.17
C LYS A 60 -20.43 13.93 -60.98
N ASN A 61 -21.58 14.62 -60.97
CA ASN A 61 -21.98 15.46 -59.84
C ASN A 61 -22.26 14.63 -58.59
N GLU A 62 -22.94 13.49 -58.73
CA GLU A 62 -23.18 12.55 -57.62
C GLU A 62 -21.88 11.99 -57.04
N ILE A 63 -20.90 11.64 -57.89
CA ILE A 63 -19.56 11.21 -57.47
C ILE A 63 -18.85 12.33 -56.68
N SER A 64 -18.93 13.58 -57.15
CA SER A 64 -18.34 14.73 -56.44
C SER A 64 -18.93 14.91 -55.04
N VAL A 65 -20.25 14.80 -54.90
CA VAL A 65 -20.95 14.90 -53.60
C VAL A 65 -20.54 13.75 -52.68
N LEU A 66 -20.43 12.53 -53.19
CA LEU A 66 -19.97 11.38 -52.40
C LEU A 66 -18.53 11.54 -51.92
N GLN A 67 -17.63 12.10 -52.76
CA GLN A 67 -16.25 12.38 -52.37
C GLN A 67 -16.17 13.40 -51.24
N GLU A 68 -16.99 14.45 -51.27
CA GLU A 68 -17.07 15.44 -50.20
C GLU A 68 -17.57 14.81 -48.89
N ILE A 69 -18.61 13.97 -48.96
CA ILE A 69 -19.14 13.24 -47.79
C ILE A 69 -18.07 12.29 -47.20
N ILE A 70 -17.29 11.61 -48.04
CA ILE A 70 -16.19 10.74 -47.59
C ILE A 70 -15.14 11.57 -46.85
N SER A 71 -14.70 12.70 -47.43
CA SER A 71 -13.71 13.58 -46.80
C SER A 71 -14.18 14.09 -45.43
N GLN A 72 -15.44 14.53 -45.31
CA GLN A 72 -16.00 14.97 -44.03
C GLN A 72 -16.08 13.85 -42.99
N LYS A 73 -16.36 12.61 -43.43
CA LYS A 73 -16.38 11.45 -42.53
C LYS A 73 -14.98 11.06 -42.07
N ASP A 74 -13.97 11.11 -42.94
CA ASP A 74 -12.58 10.81 -42.60
C ASP A 74 -12.03 11.80 -41.57
N GLU A 75 -12.31 13.10 -41.74
CA GLU A 75 -11.96 14.12 -40.74
C GLU A 75 -12.60 13.85 -39.38
N LYS A 76 -13.88 13.44 -39.37
CA LYS A 76 -14.60 13.11 -38.13
C LYS A 76 -14.04 11.85 -37.47
N ILE A 77 -13.66 10.84 -38.25
CA ILE A 77 -13.01 9.61 -37.74
C ILE A 77 -11.68 9.97 -37.10
N ASN A 78 -10.82 10.73 -37.78
CA ASN A 78 -9.52 11.17 -37.24
C ASN A 78 -9.69 11.96 -35.94
N SER A 79 -10.67 12.87 -35.88
CA SER A 79 -10.97 13.63 -34.66
C SER A 79 -11.41 12.73 -33.49
N LEU A 80 -12.23 11.70 -33.77
CA LEU A 80 -12.67 10.74 -32.76
C LEU A 80 -11.51 9.85 -32.28
N GLU A 81 -10.62 9.42 -33.18
CA GLU A 81 -9.43 8.65 -32.82
C GLU A 81 -8.50 9.44 -31.89
N GLU A 82 -8.29 10.73 -32.15
CA GLU A 82 -7.53 11.61 -31.26
C GLU A 82 -8.18 11.78 -29.89
N GLN A 83 -9.52 11.89 -29.83
CA GLN A 83 -10.25 11.97 -28.57
C GLN A 83 -10.14 10.66 -27.77
N ILE A 84 -10.28 9.51 -28.43
CA ILE A 84 -10.10 8.18 -27.82
C ILE A 84 -8.69 8.04 -27.26
N LYS A 85 -7.66 8.47 -28.01
CA LYS A 85 -6.28 8.45 -27.55
C LYS A 85 -6.08 9.28 -26.27
N LYS A 86 -6.57 10.53 -26.25
CA LYS A 86 -6.50 11.40 -25.06
C LYS A 86 -7.21 10.80 -23.85
N VAL A 87 -8.36 10.15 -24.07
CA VAL A 87 -9.11 9.48 -23.02
C VAL A 87 -8.34 8.26 -22.48
N ASN A 88 -7.77 7.44 -23.37
CA ASN A 88 -6.95 6.29 -22.98
C ASN A 88 -5.71 6.72 -22.19
N ASP A 89 -4.97 7.73 -22.64
CA ASP A 89 -3.81 8.27 -21.92
C ASP A 89 -4.20 8.77 -20.51
N SER A 90 -5.38 9.39 -20.37
CA SER A 90 -5.92 9.82 -19.07
C SER A 90 -6.28 8.63 -18.17
N PHE A 91 -6.86 7.57 -18.73
CA PHE A 91 -7.19 6.35 -17.98
C PHE A 91 -5.94 5.61 -17.52
N GLU A 92 -4.94 5.42 -18.38
CA GLU A 92 -3.67 4.78 -18.02
C GLU A 92 -2.97 5.52 -16.89
N LYS A 93 -2.94 6.85 -16.95
CA LYS A 93 -2.40 7.68 -15.86
C LYS A 93 -3.14 7.44 -14.54
N LYS A 94 -4.48 7.42 -14.55
CA LYS A 94 -5.29 7.15 -13.35
C LYS A 94 -5.06 5.73 -12.80
N ILE A 95 -4.94 4.73 -13.68
CA ILE A 95 -4.63 3.35 -13.29
C ILE A 95 -3.26 3.28 -12.60
N GLY A 96 -2.25 3.97 -13.14
CA GLY A 96 -0.93 4.08 -12.53
C GLY A 96 -0.97 4.72 -11.13
N GLU A 97 -1.67 5.84 -10.98
CA GLU A 97 -1.84 6.53 -9.70
C GLU A 97 -2.56 5.66 -8.66
N LEU A 98 -3.64 4.96 -9.05
CA LEU A 98 -4.38 4.06 -8.17
C LEU A 98 -3.54 2.84 -7.76
N THR A 99 -2.82 2.24 -8.70
CA THR A 99 -1.90 1.11 -8.43
C THR A 99 -0.82 1.50 -7.43
N PHE A 100 -0.26 2.71 -7.57
CA PHE A 100 0.71 3.26 -6.63
C PHE A 100 0.12 3.44 -5.23
N LYS A 101 -1.07 4.05 -5.10
CA LYS A 101 -1.77 4.22 -3.81
C LYS A 101 -2.12 2.87 -3.16
N LEU A 102 -2.56 1.89 -3.96
CA LEU A 102 -2.84 0.54 -3.49
C LEU A 102 -1.59 -0.13 -2.92
N ASN A 103 -0.46 -0.04 -3.64
CA ASN A 103 0.81 -0.58 -3.18
C ASN A 103 1.31 0.10 -1.90
N GLN A 104 1.12 1.42 -1.75
CA GLN A 104 1.42 2.11 -0.49
C GLN A 104 0.55 1.57 0.66
N THR A 105 -0.75 1.39 0.42
CA THR A 105 -1.69 0.89 1.42
C THR A 105 -1.37 -0.54 1.84
N ILE A 106 -1.08 -1.43 0.88
CA ILE A 106 -0.63 -2.80 1.14
C ILE A 106 0.68 -2.81 1.93
N ASN A 107 1.63 -1.94 1.56
CA ASN A 107 2.90 -1.82 2.27
C ASN A 107 2.73 -1.31 3.71
N LEU A 108 1.76 -0.42 3.97
CA LEU A 108 1.42 0.03 5.31
C LEU A 108 0.72 -1.06 6.10
N ALA A 109 -0.26 -1.76 5.51
CA ALA A 109 -0.96 -2.89 6.13
C ALA A 109 -0.01 -4.05 6.45
N ASN A 110 0.99 -4.33 5.60
CA ASN A 110 2.00 -5.36 5.86
C ASN A 110 2.99 -4.99 6.98
N LYS A 111 3.07 -3.70 7.34
CA LYS A 111 3.93 -3.18 8.40
C LYS A 111 3.15 -2.85 9.67
N SER A 112 1.82 -2.90 9.64
CA SER A 112 1.03 -2.59 10.82
C SER A 112 1.21 -3.67 11.87
N VAL A 113 1.24 -3.22 13.12
CA VAL A 113 1.32 -4.08 14.28
C VAL A 113 0.06 -3.84 15.10
N ASN A 114 -0.63 -4.92 15.45
CA ASN A 114 -1.85 -4.84 16.24
C ASN A 114 -1.45 -4.88 17.71
N PHE A 115 -1.77 -3.81 18.45
CA PHE A 115 -1.63 -3.81 19.90
C PHE A 115 -2.62 -4.81 20.51
N VAL A 116 -2.11 -5.68 21.38
CA VAL A 116 -2.89 -6.66 22.12
C VAL A 116 -2.89 -6.25 23.58
N GLN A 117 -4.02 -5.68 24.02
CA GLN A 117 -4.21 -5.27 25.40
C GLN A 117 -4.33 -6.51 26.29
N ILE A 118 -3.50 -6.58 27.34
CA ILE A 118 -3.59 -7.59 28.39
C ILE A 118 -3.68 -6.83 29.71
N LYS A 119 -4.82 -6.98 30.41
CA LYS A 119 -4.92 -6.49 31.77
C LYS A 119 -3.91 -7.20 32.66
N ASN A 120 -3.12 -6.45 33.42
CA ASN A 120 -2.01 -7.02 34.16
C ASN A 120 -1.75 -6.29 35.48
N LYS A 121 -0.98 -6.93 36.35
CA LYS A 121 -0.55 -6.43 37.64
C LYS A 121 0.72 -7.10 38.10
N TRP A 122 1.43 -6.50 39.05
CA TRP A 122 2.53 -7.15 39.75
C TRP A 122 2.01 -8.22 40.71
N LYS A 123 2.60 -9.41 40.68
CA LYS A 123 2.17 -10.52 41.54
C LYS A 123 3.31 -11.34 42.12
N ASN A 124 4.27 -11.70 41.28
CA ASN A 124 5.30 -12.66 41.65
C ASN A 124 6.60 -11.92 41.98
N ILE A 125 7.07 -12.05 43.22
CA ILE A 125 8.43 -11.65 43.58
C ILE A 125 9.28 -12.91 43.59
N SER A 126 10.36 -12.91 42.81
CA SER A 126 11.16 -14.12 42.63
C SER A 126 11.83 -14.56 43.93
N LEU A 127 11.51 -15.78 44.37
CA LEU A 127 12.02 -16.36 45.62
C LEU A 127 13.55 -16.55 45.63
N ASN A 128 14.17 -16.63 44.46
CA ASN A 128 15.63 -16.84 44.32
C ASN A 128 16.46 -15.60 44.69
N TRP A 129 15.80 -14.45 44.86
CA TRP A 129 16.44 -13.17 45.19
C TRP A 129 15.93 -12.63 46.54
N LEU A 130 15.45 -13.52 47.41
CA LEU A 130 14.97 -13.13 48.72
C LEU A 130 16.12 -12.69 49.61
N CYS A 131 15.91 -11.53 50.19
CA CYS A 131 16.86 -10.84 51.03
C CYS A 131 17.22 -11.61 52.32
N CYS A 132 16.32 -12.48 52.81
CA CYS A 132 16.43 -13.03 54.16
C CYS A 132 16.04 -14.52 54.30
N GLY A 133 15.98 -15.32 53.22
CA GLY A 133 15.63 -16.77 53.24
C GLY A 133 14.17 -17.09 53.60
N ASN A 134 13.51 -16.18 54.31
CA ASN A 134 12.06 -16.09 54.48
C ASN A 134 11.52 -14.92 53.64
N ILE A 135 10.24 -15.00 53.28
CA ILE A 135 9.50 -14.05 52.44
C ILE A 135 9.56 -12.65 53.07
N CYS A 136 10.45 -11.77 52.61
CA CYS A 136 10.56 -10.37 53.03
C CYS A 136 9.47 -9.48 52.41
N ILE A 137 8.29 -10.05 52.24
CA ILE A 137 7.17 -9.45 51.52
C ILE A 137 5.93 -9.80 52.31
N ASN A 138 5.33 -8.82 52.96
CA ASN A 138 4.01 -9.00 53.54
C ASN A 138 2.99 -8.52 52.51
N THR A 139 2.48 -9.43 51.67
CA THR A 139 1.43 -9.09 50.69
C THR A 139 0.11 -8.66 51.35
N ASN A 140 -0.08 -8.97 52.63
CA ASN A 140 -1.27 -8.61 53.39
C ASN A 140 -1.10 -7.29 54.18
N ASN A 141 0.15 -6.83 54.36
CA ASN A 141 0.43 -5.59 55.06
C ASN A 141 1.60 -4.87 54.38
N PRO A 142 1.33 -3.84 53.55
CA PRO A 142 2.34 -3.13 52.76
C PRO A 142 3.44 -2.41 53.58
N ILE A 143 3.34 -2.49 54.91
CA ILE A 143 4.20 -1.84 55.90
C ILE A 143 4.84 -2.95 56.74
N GLY A 144 5.89 -3.60 56.22
CA GLY A 144 6.59 -4.64 56.96
C GLY A 144 8.09 -4.62 56.66
N ASN A 145 8.93 -4.41 57.67
CA ASN A 145 10.38 -4.46 57.52
C ASN A 145 10.84 -5.90 57.17
N CYS A 146 11.93 -6.09 56.39
CA CYS A 146 12.59 -7.41 56.46
C CYS A 146 12.96 -7.65 57.93
N ASN A 147 12.70 -8.86 58.45
CA ASN A 147 13.08 -9.30 59.79
C ASN A 147 14.58 -9.16 60.12
N LYS A 148 15.43 -8.96 59.10
CA LYS A 148 16.88 -8.68 59.21
C LYS A 148 17.27 -7.22 58.94
N GLY A 149 16.29 -6.32 58.77
CA GLY A 149 16.51 -4.89 58.55
C GLY A 149 16.95 -4.47 57.15
N HIS A 150 17.10 -5.41 56.21
CA HIS A 150 17.52 -5.12 54.84
C HIS A 150 16.46 -4.37 54.02
N GLY A 151 16.89 -3.71 52.94
CA GLY A 151 15.97 -3.05 52.01
C GLY A 151 15.05 -4.04 51.28
N PHE A 152 13.80 -3.66 51.06
CA PHE A 152 12.76 -4.50 50.45
C PHE A 152 11.82 -3.68 49.56
N ILE A 153 10.91 -4.36 48.88
CA ILE A 153 9.91 -3.75 47.99
C ILE A 153 8.50 -4.02 48.50
N ASN A 154 7.63 -3.06 48.28
CA ASN A 154 6.20 -3.17 48.54
C ASN A 154 5.41 -2.90 47.26
N ILE A 155 4.39 -3.72 46.98
CA ILE A 155 3.48 -3.53 45.86
C ILE A 155 2.25 -2.78 46.37
N ILE A 156 1.91 -1.67 45.72
CA ILE A 156 0.80 -0.78 46.07
C ILE A 156 -0.19 -0.78 44.90
N ASP A 157 -1.46 -1.04 45.19
CA ASP A 157 -2.56 -1.03 44.23
C ASP A 157 -2.29 -1.87 42.97
N ASP A 158 -1.64 -3.03 43.14
CA ASP A 158 -1.34 -3.99 42.07
C ASP A 158 -0.40 -3.48 40.93
N GLU A 159 -0.11 -2.17 40.82
CA GLU A 159 0.68 -1.57 39.73
C GLU A 159 1.96 -0.85 40.20
N ASN A 160 1.95 -0.30 41.42
CA ASN A 160 3.03 0.56 41.89
C ASN A 160 3.97 -0.25 42.79
N ILE A 161 5.27 0.04 42.73
CA ILE A 161 6.29 -0.56 43.57
C ILE A 161 6.95 0.56 44.36
N LYS A 162 6.94 0.45 45.69
CA LYS A 162 7.69 1.32 46.58
C LYS A 162 8.89 0.58 47.15
N TYR A 163 10.07 1.16 47.05
CA TYR A 163 11.25 0.63 47.70
C TYR A 163 11.35 1.16 49.13
N ILE A 164 11.68 0.29 50.07
CA ILE A 164 11.94 0.68 51.46
C ILE A 164 13.41 0.40 51.76
N ASN A 165 14.17 1.46 52.01
CA ASN A 165 15.60 1.38 52.28
C ASN A 165 15.90 0.60 53.58
N CYS A 166 17.08 -0.03 53.61
CA CYS A 166 17.66 -0.58 54.82
C CYS A 166 17.83 0.53 55.89
N VAL A 167 17.47 0.22 57.13
CA VAL A 167 17.52 1.17 58.26
C VAL A 167 18.93 1.20 58.90
N ASP A 168 19.66 0.09 58.90
CA ASP A 168 21.03 0.00 59.44
C ASP A 168 21.95 -0.80 58.51
N TYR A 169 22.87 -0.09 57.82
CA TYR A 169 23.86 -0.67 56.92
C TYR A 169 24.83 -1.66 57.59
N ARG A 170 24.92 -1.67 58.92
CA ARG A 170 25.75 -2.60 59.69
C ARG A 170 25.13 -3.99 59.81
N VAL A 171 23.80 -4.07 59.70
CA VAL A 171 23.04 -5.33 59.82
C VAL A 171 22.78 -5.94 58.43
N GLY A 172 22.73 -5.12 57.39
CA GLY A 172 22.79 -5.54 55.99
C GLY A 172 22.61 -4.40 55.00
N GLY A 173 22.69 -4.71 53.70
CA GLY A 173 22.60 -3.72 52.61
C GLY A 173 21.21 -3.61 51.98
N ASN A 174 21.04 -2.59 51.14
CA ASN A 174 19.94 -2.56 50.18
C ASN A 174 20.09 -3.74 49.21
N SER A 175 19.01 -4.48 48.99
CA SER A 175 18.99 -5.67 48.14
C SER A 175 18.08 -5.48 46.93
N TRP A 176 18.32 -6.30 45.90
CA TRP A 176 17.49 -6.33 44.70
C TRP A 176 16.06 -6.77 45.01
N GLY A 177 15.08 -5.99 44.56
CA GLY A 177 13.73 -6.49 44.35
C GLY A 177 13.59 -6.98 42.91
N PHE A 178 13.06 -8.19 42.69
CA PHE A 178 12.73 -8.70 41.35
C PHE A 178 11.26 -9.07 41.27
N VAL A 179 10.50 -8.30 40.51
CA VAL A 179 9.05 -8.40 40.39
C VAL A 179 8.67 -8.79 38.97
N CYS A 180 7.74 -9.74 38.86
CA CYS A 180 7.15 -10.19 37.62
C CYS A 180 5.64 -9.95 37.65
N ALA A 181 5.10 -9.63 36.48
CA ALA A 181 3.67 -9.45 36.32
C ALA A 181 2.92 -10.79 36.43
N GLU A 182 1.62 -10.73 36.72
CA GLU A 182 0.72 -11.88 36.83
C GLU A 182 0.55 -12.56 35.46
N ASN A 183 0.19 -11.77 34.46
CA ASN A 183 -0.11 -12.26 33.12
C ASN A 183 1.13 -12.17 32.23
N GLN A 184 1.26 -13.19 31.38
CA GLN A 184 2.33 -13.31 30.41
C GLN A 184 1.87 -12.73 29.08
N PHE A 185 2.81 -12.15 28.33
CA PHE A 185 2.64 -11.84 26.92
C PHE A 185 2.73 -13.14 26.14
N ASN A 186 1.57 -13.75 25.91
CA ASN A 186 1.45 -15.00 25.18
C ASN A 186 1.41 -14.72 23.68
N LYS A 187 2.18 -15.51 22.92
CA LYS A 187 2.02 -15.58 21.48
C LYS A 187 0.58 -15.92 21.14
N PRO A 188 -0.10 -15.13 20.31
CA PRO A 188 -1.48 -15.43 19.93
C PRO A 188 -1.60 -16.79 19.25
N ARG A 189 -2.66 -17.53 19.59
CA ARG A 189 -2.91 -18.89 19.09
C ARG A 189 -3.72 -18.92 17.79
N GLU A 190 -4.49 -17.88 17.54
CA GLU A 190 -5.33 -17.76 16.34
C GLU A 190 -4.47 -17.36 15.13
N TYR A 191 -4.98 -17.63 13.93
CA TYR A 191 -4.35 -17.24 12.66
C TYR A 191 -4.36 -15.71 12.49
N ILE A 192 -3.51 -15.03 13.25
CA ILE A 192 -3.29 -13.59 13.10
C ILE A 192 -2.36 -13.39 11.90
N THR A 193 -2.86 -12.68 10.89
CA THR A 193 -2.12 -12.33 9.66
C THR A 193 -1.16 -11.16 9.87
N THR A 194 -1.35 -10.40 10.95
CA THR A 194 -0.59 -9.22 11.35
C THR A 194 0.36 -9.51 12.52
N TYR A 195 1.30 -8.60 12.76
CA TYR A 195 2.16 -8.68 13.95
C TYR A 195 1.36 -8.32 15.19
N SER A 196 1.74 -8.87 16.35
CA SER A 196 1.08 -8.61 17.62
C SER A 196 2.04 -7.92 18.58
N LEU A 197 1.67 -6.72 19.05
CA LEU A 197 2.44 -5.91 19.99
C LEU A 197 1.85 -6.04 21.39
N PHE A 198 2.70 -6.40 22.34
CA PHE A 198 2.45 -6.27 23.77
C PHE A 198 3.36 -5.18 24.31
N TYR A 199 2.86 -4.35 25.23
CA TYR A 199 3.58 -3.17 25.68
C TYR A 199 3.19 -2.78 27.10
N TYR A 200 4.15 -2.29 27.88
CA TYR A 200 3.91 -1.66 29.17
C TYR A 200 4.94 -0.56 29.42
N GLU A 201 4.60 0.40 30.28
CA GLU A 201 5.46 1.51 30.69
C GLU A 201 5.70 1.49 32.20
N ILE A 202 6.85 2.00 32.61
CA ILE A 202 7.18 2.34 33.97
C ILE A 202 7.66 3.78 34.05
N LYS A 203 7.23 4.49 35.07
CA LYS A 203 7.81 5.75 35.52
C LYS A 203 8.51 5.49 36.83
N PHE A 204 9.70 6.03 37.02
CA PHE A 204 10.49 5.68 38.20
C PHE A 204 11.04 6.90 38.92
N LYS A 205 11.40 6.71 40.19
CA LYS A 205 12.02 7.73 41.03
C LYS A 205 13.05 7.09 41.94
N PHE A 206 14.30 7.46 41.75
CA PHE A 206 15.38 7.06 42.63
C PHE A 206 15.35 7.81 43.95
N GLU A 207 15.70 7.11 45.03
CA GLU A 207 15.83 7.66 46.37
C GLU A 207 17.29 7.95 46.74
N GLY A 208 17.53 9.09 47.39
CA GLY A 208 18.85 9.47 47.92
C GLY A 208 19.92 9.74 46.85
N LYS A 209 21.19 9.55 47.22
CA LYS A 209 22.35 9.75 46.32
C LYS A 209 22.36 8.69 45.21
N LYS A 210 22.74 9.09 43.99
CA LYS A 210 22.78 8.27 42.77
C LYS A 210 23.57 6.96 42.91
N ASN A 211 24.63 6.95 43.73
CA ASN A 211 25.47 5.76 43.88
C ASN A 211 24.69 4.61 44.53
N GLY A 212 24.65 3.47 43.83
CA GLY A 212 23.97 2.25 44.28
C GLY A 212 22.48 2.18 43.94
N ASN A 213 21.97 3.09 43.12
CA ASN A 213 20.61 3.04 42.61
C ASN A 213 20.58 2.27 41.30
N TRP A 214 19.70 1.27 41.22
CA TRP A 214 19.63 0.41 40.05
C TRP A 214 18.20 0.16 39.64
N LEU A 215 17.97 0.13 38.33
CA LEU A 215 16.69 -0.19 37.72
C LEU A 215 16.95 -0.99 36.44
N TYR A 216 16.27 -2.13 36.33
CA TYR A 216 16.18 -2.93 35.12
C TYR A 216 14.70 -3.11 34.82
N MET A 217 14.31 -2.92 33.58
CA MET A 217 12.97 -3.26 33.12
C MET A 217 13.04 -4.11 31.86
N GLY A 218 12.09 -4.99 31.66
CA GLY A 218 12.09 -5.80 30.46
C GLY A 218 11.12 -6.96 30.49
N ILE A 219 11.51 -8.04 29.83
CA ILE A 219 10.73 -9.27 29.77
C ILE A 219 11.60 -10.50 30.04
N TYR A 220 10.97 -11.52 30.62
CA TYR A 220 11.64 -12.72 31.09
C TYR A 220 10.82 -13.97 30.74
N ASN A 221 11.50 -15.05 30.38
CA ASN A 221 10.94 -16.40 30.40
C ASN A 221 11.96 -17.37 31.02
N LYS A 222 11.62 -18.67 31.11
CA LYS A 222 12.49 -19.68 31.76
C LYS A 222 13.94 -19.73 31.23
N GLU A 223 14.19 -19.24 30.03
CA GLU A 223 15.48 -19.38 29.35
C GLU A 223 16.13 -18.06 28.95
N THR A 224 15.36 -16.99 28.82
CA THR A 224 15.78 -15.72 28.25
C THR A 224 15.29 -14.55 29.11
N LEU A 225 16.20 -13.63 29.39
CA LEU A 225 15.95 -12.35 30.03
C LEU A 225 16.41 -11.24 29.06
N ILE A 226 15.53 -10.29 28.76
CA ILE A 226 15.88 -9.09 27.98
C ILE A 226 15.48 -7.86 28.77
N ASN A 227 16.46 -7.11 29.27
CA ASN A 227 16.20 -5.94 30.10
C ASN A 227 17.01 -4.72 29.67
N LEU A 228 16.43 -3.53 29.78
CA LEU A 228 17.10 -2.24 29.75
C LEU A 228 17.50 -1.86 31.18
N ASP A 229 18.74 -1.44 31.39
CA ASP A 229 19.21 -0.88 32.66
C ASP A 229 19.34 0.65 32.66
N ASN A 230 19.41 1.24 33.85
CA ASN A 230 19.50 2.69 34.03
C ASN A 230 20.86 3.32 33.66
N ASP A 231 21.83 2.51 33.23
CA ASP A 231 23.10 2.98 32.66
C ASP A 231 23.05 3.01 31.12
N GLY A 232 21.95 2.55 30.52
CA GLY A 232 21.75 2.61 29.07
C GLY A 232 22.21 1.36 28.34
N TYR A 233 22.26 0.22 29.02
CA TYR A 233 22.56 -1.06 28.39
C TYR A 233 21.29 -1.91 28.25
N ILE A 234 21.12 -2.48 27.06
CA ILE A 234 20.18 -3.57 26.84
C ILE A 234 20.93 -4.89 27.03
N ARG A 235 20.51 -5.67 28.01
CA ARG A 235 21.09 -6.98 28.33
C ARG A 235 20.19 -8.07 27.78
N TYR A 236 20.78 -8.95 26.99
CA TYR A 236 20.17 -10.19 26.53
C TYR A 236 20.91 -11.37 27.17
N ASP A 237 20.29 -12.01 28.15
CA ASP A 237 20.81 -13.19 28.82
C ASP A 237 19.97 -14.41 28.43
N ASN A 238 20.58 -15.37 27.73
CA ASN A 238 20.03 -16.70 27.52
C ASN A 238 20.99 -17.74 28.14
N LYS A 239 20.50 -18.95 28.46
CA LYS A 239 21.33 -20.09 28.92
C LYS A 239 22.66 -20.27 28.18
N ARG A 240 22.73 -19.91 26.89
CA ARG A 240 23.91 -20.10 26.04
C ARG A 240 24.72 -18.83 25.77
N VAL A 241 24.09 -17.66 25.81
CA VAL A 241 24.71 -16.42 25.31
C VAL A 241 24.30 -15.25 26.19
N ARG A 242 25.27 -14.40 26.52
CA ARG A 242 25.08 -13.10 27.15
C ARG A 242 25.55 -12.03 26.17
N ASN A 243 24.65 -11.12 25.79
CA ASN A 243 24.98 -9.95 25.00
C ASN A 243 24.58 -8.68 25.75
N ILE A 244 25.36 -7.63 25.54
CA ILE A 244 25.13 -6.31 26.12
C ILE A 244 25.22 -5.32 24.97
N PHE A 245 24.17 -4.52 24.78
CA PHE A 245 24.09 -3.51 23.74
C PHE A 245 24.03 -2.13 24.39
N GLU A 246 25.00 -1.27 24.11
CA GLU A 246 25.02 0.10 24.61
C GLU A 246 24.10 0.99 23.77
N LEU A 247 23.34 1.85 24.44
CA LEU A 247 22.48 2.83 23.80
C LEU A 247 23.27 4.13 23.52
N PRO A 248 23.26 4.65 22.28
CA PRO A 248 23.95 5.89 21.98
C PRO A 248 23.25 7.07 22.67
N LYS A 249 24.03 7.87 23.40
CA LYS A 249 23.57 9.11 24.07
C LYS A 249 22.41 8.88 25.07
N PHE A 250 22.48 7.81 25.84
CA PHE A 250 21.47 7.53 26.86
C PHE A 250 21.65 8.40 28.11
N SER A 251 20.54 8.85 28.68
CA SER A 251 20.52 9.49 30.00
C SER A 251 19.23 9.11 30.71
N CYS A 252 19.34 8.76 31.99
CA CYS A 252 18.22 8.33 32.82
C CYS A 252 17.98 9.36 33.94
N LYS A 253 16.79 9.96 33.98
CA LYS A 253 16.41 11.00 34.95
C LYS A 253 15.17 10.57 35.74
N ASN A 254 15.09 10.99 37.01
CA ASN A 254 13.89 10.77 37.81
C ASN A 254 12.65 11.33 37.10
N GLY A 255 11.59 10.52 37.04
CA GLY A 255 10.35 10.84 36.36
C GLY A 255 10.34 10.53 34.87
N ASP A 256 11.46 10.09 34.28
CA ASP A 256 11.43 9.52 32.92
C ASP A 256 10.51 8.30 32.87
N ILE A 257 9.86 8.12 31.72
CA ILE A 257 8.95 7.02 31.47
C ILE A 257 9.63 6.09 30.47
N PHE A 258 9.95 4.87 30.92
CA PHE A 258 10.48 3.83 30.06
C PHE A 258 9.40 2.83 29.67
N GLY A 259 9.43 2.34 28.45
CA GLY A 259 8.53 1.30 28.00
C GLY A 259 9.25 0.14 27.37
N CYS A 260 8.60 -1.03 27.40
CA CYS A 260 9.11 -2.26 26.83
C CYS A 260 8.03 -2.91 25.99
N GLY A 261 8.33 -3.07 24.70
CA GLY A 261 7.46 -3.68 23.73
C GLY A 261 7.99 -5.04 23.28
N LEU A 262 7.11 -6.04 23.24
CA LEU A 262 7.35 -7.34 22.63
C LEU A 262 6.47 -7.47 21.39
N VAL A 263 7.08 -7.81 20.26
CA VAL A 263 6.36 -8.02 19.02
C VAL A 263 6.51 -9.47 18.56
N TYR A 264 5.37 -10.15 18.39
CA TYR A 264 5.30 -11.46 17.77
C TYR A 264 5.02 -11.35 16.27
N PRO A 265 5.72 -12.11 15.41
CA PRO A 265 5.37 -12.20 14.00
C PRO A 265 4.07 -12.99 13.79
N PRO A 266 3.38 -12.77 12.64
CA PRO A 266 2.24 -13.57 12.23
C PRO A 266 2.54 -15.07 12.24
N MET A 267 1.52 -15.89 12.55
CA MET A 267 1.66 -17.34 12.54
C MET A 267 1.91 -17.85 11.10
N GLY A 268 2.68 -18.93 10.94
CA GLY A 268 2.95 -19.56 9.64
C GLY A 268 4.01 -18.89 8.76
N LYS A 269 4.48 -17.68 9.12
CA LYS A 269 5.65 -17.07 8.44
C LYS A 269 6.94 -17.66 9.01
N SER A 270 7.41 -18.75 8.40
CA SER A 270 8.69 -19.37 8.74
C SER A 270 9.83 -18.35 8.64
N GLY A 271 10.83 -18.47 9.53
CA GLY A 271 12.01 -17.60 9.54
C GLY A 271 11.83 -16.23 10.20
N LYS A 272 10.65 -15.89 10.73
CA LYS A 272 10.44 -14.67 11.52
C LYS A 272 10.47 -14.99 13.02
N PHE A 273 11.23 -14.18 13.76
CA PHE A 273 11.36 -14.29 15.21
C PHE A 273 10.69 -13.12 15.93
N PRO A 274 10.24 -13.30 17.18
CA PRO A 274 9.80 -12.19 18.01
C PRO A 274 10.94 -11.21 18.24
N TYR A 275 10.63 -9.96 18.54
CA TYR A 275 11.62 -8.96 18.92
C TYR A 275 11.15 -8.09 20.08
N VAL A 276 12.12 -7.52 20.80
CA VAL A 276 11.88 -6.58 21.89
C VAL A 276 12.43 -5.21 21.51
N PHE A 277 11.71 -4.15 21.85
CA PHE A 277 12.20 -2.79 21.74
C PHE A 277 11.90 -2.02 23.02
N PHE A 278 12.65 -0.95 23.24
CA PHE A 278 12.48 -0.08 24.39
C PHE A 278 12.15 1.34 23.95
N THR A 279 11.49 2.07 24.82
CA THR A 279 11.14 3.48 24.61
C THR A 279 11.50 4.30 25.84
N GLN A 280 11.78 5.58 25.64
CA GLN A 280 11.93 6.59 26.69
C GLN A 280 11.07 7.80 26.33
N ASN A 281 10.21 8.23 27.24
CA ASN A 281 9.34 9.40 27.10
C ASN A 281 8.57 9.38 25.76
N GLY A 282 7.97 8.24 25.43
CA GLY A 282 7.17 8.04 24.21
C GLY A 282 7.97 7.92 22.91
N LYS A 283 9.30 7.82 22.95
CA LYS A 283 10.14 7.62 21.76
C LYS A 283 10.93 6.32 21.86
N GLN A 284 11.02 5.56 20.78
CA GLN A 284 11.88 4.37 20.72
C GLN A 284 13.35 4.78 20.93
N ILE A 285 14.07 4.00 21.73
CA ILE A 285 15.51 4.16 21.98
C ILE A 285 16.26 2.93 21.48
N GLY A 286 17.39 3.16 20.81
CA GLY A 286 18.21 2.10 20.22
C GLY A 286 17.52 1.28 19.13
N LYS A 287 18.16 0.16 18.78
CA LYS A 287 17.62 -0.84 17.85
C LYS A 287 16.78 -1.87 18.61
N ALA A 288 15.98 -2.65 17.90
CA ALA A 288 15.29 -3.79 18.51
C ALA A 288 16.26 -4.97 18.75
N VAL A 289 15.92 -5.81 19.72
CA VAL A 289 16.62 -7.07 19.97
C VAL A 289 15.79 -8.20 19.39
N LEU A 290 16.30 -8.86 18.34
CA LEU A 290 15.69 -10.04 17.77
C LEU A 290 15.85 -11.23 18.72
N LEU A 291 14.79 -11.97 19.00
CA LEU A 291 14.85 -13.09 19.95
C LEU A 291 15.24 -14.37 19.21
N VAL A 292 16.30 -15.04 19.65
CA VAL A 292 16.79 -16.27 19.00
C VAL A 292 15.80 -17.43 19.18
N ASN A 293 15.04 -17.41 20.27
CA ASN A 293 14.05 -18.43 20.58
C ASN A 293 12.63 -17.88 20.34
N ASN A 294 11.81 -18.66 19.63
CA ASN A 294 10.39 -18.37 19.41
C ASN A 294 9.55 -18.82 20.62
N SER A 295 9.91 -18.39 21.84
CA SER A 295 9.15 -18.74 23.03
C SER A 295 7.72 -18.22 22.92
N ASN A 296 6.76 -19.04 23.29
CA ASN A 296 5.34 -18.68 23.24
C ASN A 296 4.91 -17.74 24.37
N ASN A 297 5.79 -17.48 25.33
CA ASN A 297 5.48 -16.57 26.42
C ASN A 297 6.71 -15.82 26.94
N TYR A 298 6.45 -14.60 27.38
CA TYR A 298 7.35 -13.77 28.15
C TYR A 298 6.57 -13.02 29.23
N VAL A 299 7.19 -12.75 30.36
CA VAL A 299 6.58 -12.08 31.50
C VAL A 299 7.24 -10.72 31.68
N PRO A 300 6.47 -9.62 31.69
CA PRO A 300 6.96 -8.31 32.11
C PRO A 300 7.64 -8.40 33.47
N ASN A 301 8.78 -7.74 33.61
CA ASN A 301 9.52 -7.75 34.86
C ASN A 301 10.27 -6.44 35.12
N VAL A 302 10.52 -6.18 36.41
CA VAL A 302 11.36 -5.09 36.89
C VAL A 302 12.31 -5.60 37.96
N ARG A 303 13.57 -5.17 37.93
CA ARG A 303 14.54 -5.33 39.01
C ARG A 303 14.97 -3.97 39.51
N LEU A 304 14.97 -3.77 40.82
CA LEU A 304 15.29 -2.44 41.35
C LEU A 304 15.96 -2.47 42.72
N ILE A 305 16.74 -1.42 42.97
CA ILE A 305 17.36 -1.08 44.25
C ILE A 305 17.18 0.42 44.45
N ARG A 306 16.56 0.82 45.58
CA ARG A 306 16.38 2.24 45.97
C ARG A 306 15.63 3.06 44.93
N CYS A 307 14.58 2.46 44.37
CA CYS A 307 13.83 3.04 43.28
C CYS A 307 12.34 2.71 43.42
N ASP A 308 11.50 3.74 43.41
CA ASP A 308 10.06 3.59 43.30
C ASP A 308 9.66 3.52 41.83
N VAL A 309 8.62 2.76 41.52
CA VAL A 309 8.10 2.55 40.17
C VAL A 309 6.59 2.69 40.15
N GLU A 310 6.08 3.58 39.30
CA GLU A 310 4.69 3.63 38.88
C GLU A 310 4.57 2.88 37.54
N THR A 311 3.65 1.92 37.43
CA THR A 311 3.52 1.11 36.19
C THR A 311 2.24 1.45 35.45
N ASN A 312 2.30 1.46 34.13
CA ASN A 312 1.13 1.44 33.26
C ASN A 312 1.16 0.17 32.41
N PHE A 313 0.29 -0.80 32.71
CA PHE A 313 0.11 -2.01 31.90
C PHE A 313 -0.86 -1.80 30.72
N GLY A 314 -1.43 -0.61 30.57
CA GLY A 314 -2.52 -0.34 29.64
C GLY A 314 -3.82 -0.99 30.10
N ASN A 315 -4.07 -1.05 31.41
CA ASN A 315 -5.31 -1.59 31.98
C ASN A 315 -6.53 -0.73 31.61
N ASP A 316 -6.31 0.59 31.49
CA ASP A 316 -7.26 1.61 31.07
C ASP A 316 -6.53 2.64 30.22
N LEU A 317 -6.70 2.56 28.89
CA LEU A 317 -6.03 3.46 27.94
C LEU A 317 -6.79 4.76 27.71
N GLU A 318 -8.03 4.86 28.16
CA GLU A 318 -8.82 6.09 28.05
C GLU A 318 -8.39 7.08 29.14
N GLU A 319 -8.32 6.62 30.38
CA GLU A 319 -7.93 7.45 31.54
C GLU A 319 -6.41 7.54 31.71
N LYS A 320 -5.68 6.46 31.38
CA LYS A 320 -4.21 6.37 31.55
C LYS A 320 -3.54 5.90 30.26
N PRO A 321 -3.57 6.71 29.18
CA PRO A 321 -2.91 6.35 27.93
C PRO A 321 -1.40 6.17 28.12
N PHE A 322 -0.80 5.34 27.26
CA PHE A 322 0.65 5.28 27.17
C PHE A 322 1.22 6.60 26.64
N VAL A 323 2.44 6.94 27.07
CA VAL A 323 3.18 8.04 26.45
C VAL A 323 3.64 7.67 25.05
N TYR A 324 3.98 6.39 24.83
CA TYR A 324 4.25 5.84 23.51
C TYR A 324 2.96 5.54 22.75
N ASP A 325 2.84 6.10 21.55
CA ASP A 325 1.71 5.82 20.66
C ASP A 325 1.86 4.45 19.98
N VAL A 326 1.36 3.41 20.67
CA VAL A 326 1.38 2.02 20.18
C VAL A 326 0.62 1.84 18.86
N THR A 327 -0.31 2.73 18.51
CA THR A 327 -1.08 2.65 17.25
C THR A 327 -0.23 3.03 16.04
N LYS A 328 0.85 3.79 16.26
CA LYS A 328 1.82 4.21 15.23
C LYS A 328 3.01 3.26 15.12
N HIS A 329 3.05 2.17 15.91
CA HIS A 329 4.15 1.22 15.83
C HIS A 329 4.15 0.46 14.50
N LEU A 330 5.29 0.48 13.81
CA LEU A 330 5.52 -0.26 12.58
C LEU A 330 6.55 -1.36 12.82
N VAL A 331 6.49 -2.43 12.02
CA VAL A 331 7.50 -3.50 12.04
C VAL A 331 8.90 -2.92 11.86
N ILE A 332 9.75 -3.12 12.87
CA ILE A 332 11.13 -2.64 12.90
C ILE A 332 11.97 -3.43 11.89
N LYS A 333 12.91 -2.73 11.23
CA LYS A 333 13.86 -3.31 10.26
C LYS A 333 15.29 -3.39 10.77
N GLU A 334 15.60 -2.65 11.83
CA GLU A 334 16.95 -2.53 12.39
C GLU A 334 17.03 -3.27 13.72
N PHE A 335 17.93 -4.24 13.78
CA PHE A 335 18.16 -5.05 14.97
C PHE A 335 19.62 -4.93 15.41
N TYR A 336 19.86 -5.17 16.70
CA TYR A 336 21.21 -5.46 17.17
C TYR A 336 21.68 -6.81 16.63
N GLU A 337 22.93 -6.87 16.18
CA GLU A 337 23.55 -8.09 15.68
C GLU A 337 24.12 -8.90 16.84
N PHE A 338 23.83 -10.20 16.86
CA PHE A 338 24.40 -11.13 17.83
C PHE A 338 25.78 -11.58 17.36
N PHE A 339 26.80 -11.33 18.17
CA PHE A 339 28.09 -11.97 17.99
C PHE A 339 28.05 -13.33 18.69
N PHE A 340 27.74 -14.38 17.91
CA PHE A 340 28.02 -15.74 18.38
C PHE A 340 29.52 -15.97 18.20
N PRO A 341 30.31 -16.15 19.28
CA PRO A 341 31.67 -16.63 19.09
C PRO A 341 31.58 -17.95 18.34
N ILE A 342 32.17 -18.01 17.15
CA ILE A 342 32.26 -19.24 16.36
C ILE A 342 33.02 -20.22 17.25
N LEU A 343 32.31 -21.18 17.84
CA LEU A 343 32.94 -22.33 18.45
C LEU A 343 33.56 -23.09 17.29
N HIS A 344 34.87 -22.94 17.09
CA HIS A 344 35.63 -23.88 16.28
C HIS A 344 35.48 -25.25 16.97
N VAL A 345 34.61 -26.08 16.43
CA VAL A 345 34.42 -27.48 16.82
C VAL A 345 35.56 -28.30 16.24
#